data_AF-A0A2M8H6S4-F1
#
_entry.id   AF-A0A2M8H6S4-F1
#
_cell.length_a   1.000
_cell.length_b   1.000
_cell.length_c   1.000
_cell.angle_alpha   90.00
_cell.angle_beta   90.00
_cell.angle_gamma   90.00
#
_symmetry.space_group_name_H-M   'P 1'
#
loop_
_entity.id
_entity.type
_entity.pdbx_description
1 polymer ?
#
loop_
_entity_poly.entity_id
_entity_poly.type
_entity_poly.pdbx_seq_one_letter_code
_entity_poly.pdbx_strand_id
1 'polypeptide(L)'
;MWPWAQLLGFNLYWWLAVTWQQAAPLLLLLGLHLLCSPDARGDLRLWPLALAGCLLDGLLWRLGLFQFSHGFPLWLGLLWLGFAMTLGQGLRWLLALPRWQQGLLGMVGGAGSYVAGAAMGSVHLSWGIGISAFTLALIWMWWLPLLLWVMVKLEGEPR
;
A
#
# COMPACT_ATOMS: atom_id res chain seq x y z
N MET A 1 22.10 -0.90 -0.18
CA MET A 1 21.58 -0.06 -1.29
C MET A 1 20.23 -0.55 -1.82
N TRP A 2 19.95 -1.86 -1.75
CA TRP A 2 18.70 -2.46 -2.20
C TRP A 2 17.39 -1.91 -1.58
N PRO A 3 17.29 -1.64 -0.26
CA PRO A 3 16.04 -1.12 0.33
C PRO A 3 15.64 0.25 -0.22
N TRP A 4 16.62 1.13 -0.47
CA TRP A 4 16.38 2.45 -1.04
C TRP A 4 15.97 2.39 -2.52
N ALA A 5 16.56 1.47 -3.28
CA ALA A 5 16.13 1.21 -4.66
C ALA A 5 14.68 0.71 -4.70
N GLN A 6 14.29 -0.15 -3.75
CA GLN A 6 12.90 -0.60 -3.61
C GLN A 6 11.94 0.54 -3.28
N LEU A 7 12.30 1.39 -2.32
CA LEU A 7 11.47 2.55 -1.95
C LEU A 7 11.29 3.51 -3.12
N LEU A 8 12.37 3.83 -3.86
CA LEU A 8 12.29 4.69 -5.03
C LEU A 8 11.47 4.04 -6.16
N GLY A 9 11.69 2.74 -6.39
CA GLY A 9 10.91 1.97 -7.36
C GLY A 9 9.42 1.94 -7.03
N PHE A 10 9.07 1.79 -5.75
CA PHE A 10 7.69 1.84 -5.29
C PHE A 10 7.08 3.24 -5.43
N ASN A 11 7.82 4.31 -5.16
CA ASN A 11 7.31 5.67 -5.38
C ASN A 11 6.99 5.93 -6.86
N LEU A 12 7.85 5.46 -7.78
CA LEU A 12 7.57 5.50 -9.21
C LEU A 12 6.34 4.64 -9.55
N TYR A 13 6.29 3.41 -9.03
CA TYR A 13 5.16 2.50 -9.22
C TYR A 13 3.82 3.10 -8.78
N TRP A 14 3.81 3.70 -7.59
CA TRP A 14 2.66 4.40 -7.02
C TRP A 14 2.26 5.59 -7.89
N TRP A 15 3.21 6.42 -8.31
CA TRP A 15 2.95 7.58 -9.15
C TRP A 15 2.34 7.17 -10.50
N LEU A 16 2.86 6.11 -11.11
CA LEU A 16 2.31 5.53 -12.35
C LEU A 16 0.89 5.00 -12.14
N ALA A 17 0.64 4.31 -11.03
CA ALA A 17 -0.68 3.76 -10.71
C ALA A 17 -1.72 4.87 -10.58
N VAL A 18 -1.41 5.93 -9.84
CA VAL A 18 -2.30 7.06 -9.60
C VAL A 18 -2.51 7.90 -10.86
N THR A 19 -1.46 8.11 -11.67
CA THR A 19 -1.53 8.94 -12.87
C THR A 19 -2.23 8.23 -14.02
N TRP A 20 -1.83 6.99 -14.34
CA TRP A 20 -2.33 6.28 -15.51
C TRP A 20 -3.53 5.39 -15.24
N GLN A 21 -3.73 4.92 -13.99
CA GLN A 21 -4.87 4.09 -13.59
C GLN A 21 -5.04 2.83 -14.48
N GLN A 22 -3.94 2.33 -15.03
CA GLN A 22 -3.90 1.19 -15.94
C GLN A 22 -3.13 0.02 -15.33
N ALA A 23 -3.64 -1.19 -15.55
CA ALA A 23 -3.04 -2.41 -15.00
C ALA A 23 -1.74 -2.82 -15.72
N ALA A 24 -1.65 -2.61 -17.03
CA ALA A 24 -0.53 -3.08 -17.85
C ALA A 24 0.86 -2.59 -17.38
N PRO A 25 1.12 -1.29 -17.16
CA PRO A 25 2.44 -0.83 -16.70
C PRO A 25 2.76 -1.35 -15.30
N LEU A 26 1.75 -1.51 -14.44
CA LEU A 26 1.91 -2.03 -13.09
C LEU A 26 2.25 -3.52 -13.09
N LEU A 27 1.63 -4.31 -13.97
CA LEU A 27 1.97 -5.73 -14.13
C LEU A 27 3.39 -5.90 -14.67
N LEU A 28 3.81 -5.07 -15.63
CA LEU A 28 5.16 -5.10 -16.18
C LEU A 28 6.20 -4.83 -15.09
N LEU A 29 6.02 -3.76 -14.30
CA LEU A 29 6.94 -3.41 -13.23
C LEU A 29 6.96 -4.44 -12.10
N LEU A 30 5.80 -5.01 -11.75
CA LEU A 30 5.70 -6.09 -10.77
C LEU A 30 6.43 -7.35 -11.27
N GLY A 31 6.26 -7.70 -12.55
CA GLY A 31 6.96 -8.81 -13.18
C GLY A 31 8.47 -8.61 -13.20
N LEU A 32 8.94 -7.42 -13.60
CA LEU A 32 10.35 -7.08 -13.56
C LEU A 32 10.92 -7.12 -12.14
N HIS A 33 10.17 -6.62 -11.15
CA HIS A 33 10.56 -6.70 -9.76
C HIS A 33 10.73 -8.16 -9.32
N LEU A 34 9.76 -9.04 -9.59
CA LEU A 34 9.84 -10.46 -9.24
C LEU A 34 10.98 -11.21 -9.95
N LEU A 35 11.31 -10.82 -11.19
CA LEU A 35 12.44 -11.40 -11.94
C LEU A 35 13.80 -10.94 -11.40
N CYS A 36 13.89 -9.70 -10.94
CA CYS A 36 15.11 -9.13 -10.36
C CYS A 36 15.21 -9.35 -8.84
N SER A 37 14.12 -9.76 -8.19
CA SER A 37 14.06 -9.95 -6.74
C SER A 37 14.90 -11.16 -6.36
N PRO A 38 15.86 -11.00 -5.43
CA PRO A 38 16.65 -12.12 -4.91
C PRO A 38 15.81 -13.18 -4.19
N ASP A 39 14.61 -12.81 -3.71
CA ASP A 39 13.71 -13.70 -2.97
C ASP A 39 12.24 -13.56 -3.42
N ALA A 40 11.97 -13.94 -4.66
CA ALA A 40 10.61 -13.98 -5.20
C ALA A 40 9.65 -14.85 -4.37
N ARG A 41 10.13 -15.85 -3.63
CA ARG A 41 9.28 -16.70 -2.77
C ARG A 41 8.86 -15.98 -1.50
N GLY A 42 9.74 -15.18 -0.89
CA GLY A 42 9.39 -14.25 0.18
C GLY A 42 8.32 -13.27 -0.25
N ASP A 43 8.46 -12.69 -1.45
CA ASP A 43 7.50 -11.72 -1.99
C ASP A 43 6.10 -12.32 -2.20
N LEU A 44 6.02 -13.58 -2.64
CA LEU A 44 4.74 -14.31 -2.79
C LEU A 44 4.04 -14.55 -1.44
N ARG A 45 4.77 -14.69 -0.34
CA ARG A 45 4.17 -14.89 0.99
C ARG A 45 3.43 -13.65 1.48
N LEU A 46 3.71 -12.47 0.91
CA LEU A 46 3.11 -11.20 1.30
C LEU A 46 1.81 -10.89 0.56
N TRP A 47 1.39 -11.73 -0.40
CA TRP A 47 0.14 -11.56 -1.14
C TRP A 47 -1.11 -11.47 -0.25
N PRO A 48 -1.23 -12.22 0.87
CA PRO A 48 -2.36 -12.05 1.79
C PRO A 48 -2.47 -10.64 2.38
N LEU A 49 -1.36 -9.92 2.56
CA LEU A 49 -1.39 -8.52 3.03
C LEU A 49 -1.99 -7.61 1.96
N ALA A 50 -1.61 -7.81 0.69
CA ALA A 50 -2.19 -7.07 -0.42
C ALA A 50 -3.70 -7.33 -0.52
N LEU A 51 -4.14 -8.59 -0.39
CA LEU A 51 -5.56 -8.93 -0.36
C LEU A 51 -6.30 -8.26 0.81
N ALA A 52 -5.71 -8.25 2.00
CA ALA A 52 -6.29 -7.56 3.15
C ALA A 52 -6.45 -6.06 2.90
N GLY A 53 -5.45 -5.42 2.28
CA GLY A 53 -5.52 -4.02 1.86
C GLY A 53 -6.61 -3.76 0.81
N CYS A 54 -6.72 -4.62 -0.21
CA CYS A 54 -7.79 -4.57 -1.19
C CYS A 54 -9.18 -4.71 -0.55
N LEU A 55 -9.33 -5.59 0.45
CA LEU A 55 -10.58 -5.77 1.18
C LEU A 55 -10.93 -4.53 1.99
N LEU A 56 -9.95 -3.92 2.66
CA LEU A 56 -10.14 -2.64 3.36
C LEU A 56 -10.60 -1.55 2.40
N ASP A 57 -9.93 -1.37 1.27
CA ASP A 57 -10.31 -0.36 0.28
C ASP A 57 -11.65 -0.67 -0.37
N GLY A 58 -11.96 -1.94 -0.61
CA GLY A 58 -13.25 -2.40 -1.09
C GLY A 58 -14.38 -2.10 -0.09
N LEU A 59 -14.11 -2.24 1.21
CA LEU A 59 -15.04 -1.85 2.27
C LEU A 59 -15.25 -0.33 2.29
N LEU A 60 -14.17 0.46 2.22
CA LEU A 60 -14.25 1.93 2.17
C LEU A 60 -14.98 2.44 0.92
N TRP A 61 -14.81 1.76 -0.20
CA TRP A 61 -15.57 1.99 -1.42
C TRP A 61 -17.06 1.68 -1.23
N ARG A 62 -17.40 0.54 -0.61
CA ARG A 62 -18.80 0.18 -0.31
C ARG A 62 -19.48 1.10 0.69
N LEU A 63 -18.73 1.63 1.66
CA LEU A 63 -19.19 2.63 2.61
C LEU A 63 -19.35 4.03 1.97
N GLY A 64 -18.90 4.18 0.72
CA GLY A 64 -19.02 5.43 -0.05
C GLY A 64 -17.95 6.47 0.29
N LEU A 65 -16.91 6.11 1.05
CA LEU A 65 -15.77 7.00 1.29
C LEU A 65 -14.98 7.18 -0.01
N PHE A 66 -14.66 6.06 -0.70
CA PHE A 66 -14.09 6.09 -2.04
C PHE A 66 -15.17 6.01 -3.10
N GLN A 67 -15.00 6.75 -4.19
CA GLN A 67 -15.77 6.57 -5.41
C GLN A 67 -14.86 6.51 -6.63
N PHE A 68 -15.21 5.56 -7.50
CA PHE A 68 -14.52 5.25 -8.74
C PHE A 68 -15.57 5.14 -9.85
N SER A 69 -15.24 5.64 -11.05
CA SER A 69 -16.20 5.74 -12.15
C SER A 69 -16.69 4.39 -12.67
N HIS A 70 -15.86 3.33 -12.59
CA HIS A 70 -16.11 2.04 -13.23
C HIS A 70 -16.01 0.87 -12.23
N GLY A 71 -16.34 1.12 -10.97
CA GLY A 71 -16.23 0.14 -9.88
C GLY A 71 -14.82 0.04 -9.29
N PHE A 72 -14.59 -0.97 -8.45
CA PHE A 72 -13.30 -1.16 -7.78
C PHE A 72 -12.18 -1.41 -8.79
N PRO A 73 -11.19 -0.51 -8.91
CA PRO A 73 -10.25 -0.58 -10.01
C PRO A 73 -9.16 -1.63 -9.79
N LEU A 74 -8.81 -2.36 -10.86
CA LEU A 74 -7.76 -3.37 -10.82
C LEU A 74 -6.38 -2.77 -10.47
N TRP A 75 -6.08 -1.54 -10.91
CA TRP A 75 -4.81 -0.88 -10.63
C TRP A 75 -4.57 -0.67 -9.13
N LEU A 76 -5.63 -0.47 -8.32
CA LEU A 76 -5.52 -0.30 -6.88
C LEU A 76 -5.14 -1.62 -6.20
N GLY A 77 -5.65 -2.74 -6.71
CA GLY A 77 -5.24 -4.06 -6.25
C GLY A 77 -3.78 -4.37 -6.57
N LEU A 78 -3.30 -3.96 -7.74
CA LEU A 78 -1.89 -4.08 -8.10
C LEU A 78 -1.00 -3.15 -7.27
N LEU A 79 -1.48 -1.94 -6.95
CA LEU A 79 -0.83 -1.01 -6.04
C LEU A 79 -0.58 -1.67 -4.67
N TRP A 80 -1.59 -2.35 -4.13
CA TRP A 80 -1.46 -3.11 -2.88
C TRP A 80 -0.44 -4.25 -2.95
N LEU A 81 -0.34 -4.96 -4.09
CA LEU A 81 0.70 -5.97 -4.29
C LEU A 81 2.10 -5.36 -4.25
N GLY A 82 2.33 -4.26 -4.98
CA GLY A 82 3.60 -3.54 -4.95
C GLY A 82 3.92 -2.97 -3.56
N PHE A 83 2.91 -2.53 -2.81
CA PHE A 83 3.08 -2.03 -1.45
C PHE A 83 3.47 -3.16 -0.48
N ALA A 84 2.82 -4.33 -0.57
CA ALA A 84 3.12 -5.48 0.26
C ALA A 84 4.56 -5.95 0.10
N MET A 85 5.09 -5.98 -1.12
CA MET A 85 6.50 -6.32 -1.37
C MET A 85 7.45 -5.25 -0.79
N THR A 86 7.07 -3.98 -0.92
CA THR A 86 7.81 -2.86 -0.33
C THR A 86 7.86 -2.92 1.20
N LEU A 87 6.83 -3.48 1.86
CA LEU A 87 6.85 -3.71 3.31
C LEU A 87 8.01 -4.64 3.71
N GLY A 88 8.15 -5.77 3.01
CA GLY A 88 9.17 -6.78 3.28
C GLY A 88 10.59 -6.37 2.88
N GLN A 89 10.79 -5.57 1.83
CA GLN A 89 12.14 -5.27 1.33
C GLN A 89 12.60 -3.83 1.63
N GLY A 90 11.66 -2.87 1.59
CA GLY A 90 11.94 -1.43 1.68
C GLY A 90 11.61 -0.81 3.04
N LEU A 91 10.67 -1.39 3.80
CA LEU A 91 10.17 -0.83 5.06
C LEU A 91 10.46 -1.69 6.29
N ARG A 92 11.30 -2.73 6.18
CA ARG A 92 11.74 -3.53 7.34
C ARG A 92 12.35 -2.72 8.47
N TRP A 93 12.96 -1.57 8.17
CA TRP A 93 13.48 -0.65 9.19
C TRP A 93 12.39 -0.14 10.15
N LEU A 94 11.11 -0.13 9.75
CA LEU A 94 9.99 0.20 10.63
C LEU A 94 9.84 -0.80 11.79
N LEU A 95 10.29 -2.04 11.63
CA LEU A 95 10.23 -3.06 12.68
C LEU A 95 11.11 -2.69 13.89
N ALA A 96 12.19 -1.92 13.68
CA ALA A 96 13.03 -1.43 14.75
C ALA A 96 12.36 -0.29 15.56
N LEU A 97 11.30 0.32 15.03
CA LEU A 97 10.59 1.40 15.70
C LEU A 97 9.50 0.86 16.63
N PRO A 98 9.21 1.55 17.75
CA PRO A 98 8.06 1.23 18.58
C PRO A 98 6.73 1.41 17.84
N ARG A 99 5.72 0.62 18.22
CA ARG A 99 4.40 0.56 17.53
C ARG A 99 3.72 1.91 17.36
N TRP A 100 3.89 2.84 18.30
CA TRP A 100 3.31 4.17 18.20
C TRP A 100 3.94 5.00 17.06
N GLN A 101 5.25 4.86 16.82
CA GLN A 101 5.92 5.51 15.69
C GLN A 101 5.52 4.88 14.36
N GLN A 102 5.39 3.55 14.32
CA GLN A 102 4.83 2.86 13.14
C GLN A 102 3.43 3.39 12.84
N GLY A 103 2.59 3.58 13.86
CA GLY A 103 1.26 4.16 13.69
C GLY A 103 1.28 5.59 13.17
N LEU A 104 2.15 6.46 13.70
CA LEU A 104 2.28 7.84 13.19
C LEU A 104 2.76 7.88 11.73
N LEU A 105 3.70 7.02 11.37
CA LEU A 105 4.18 6.92 9.98
C LEU A 105 3.11 6.36 9.05
N GLY A 106 2.30 5.40 9.52
CA GLY A 106 1.14 4.92 8.79
C GLY A 106 0.10 6.01 8.59
N MET A 107 -0.23 6.73 9.65
CA MET A 107 -1.15 7.87 9.63
C MET A 107 -0.75 8.90 8.58
N VAL A 108 0.51 9.32 8.55
CA VAL A 108 0.99 10.33 7.59
C VAL A 108 1.18 9.75 6.19
N GLY A 109 1.91 8.64 6.07
CA GLY A 109 2.26 8.06 4.77
C GLY A 109 1.08 7.40 4.07
N GLY A 110 0.33 6.58 4.80
CA GLY A 110 -0.86 5.91 4.29
C GLY A 110 -1.96 6.89 3.93
N ALA A 111 -2.45 7.69 4.89
CA ALA A 111 -3.53 8.64 4.60
C ALA A 111 -3.10 9.73 3.59
N GLY A 112 -1.86 10.21 3.69
CA GLY A 112 -1.29 11.16 2.74
C GLY A 112 -1.29 10.61 1.31
N SER A 113 -1.04 9.31 1.14
CA SER A 113 -1.10 8.64 -0.17
C SER A 113 -2.51 8.70 -0.80
N TYR A 114 -3.56 8.41 -0.04
CA TYR A 114 -4.94 8.52 -0.54
C TYR A 114 -5.37 9.96 -0.80
N VAL A 115 -4.97 10.90 0.06
CA VAL A 115 -5.22 12.33 -0.13
C VAL A 115 -4.52 12.85 -1.39
N ALA A 116 -3.27 12.44 -1.62
CA ALA A 116 -2.54 12.78 -2.84
C ALA A 116 -3.18 12.15 -4.09
N GLY A 117 -3.60 10.88 -4.01
CA GLY A 117 -4.35 10.24 -5.08
C GLY A 117 -5.65 10.98 -5.40
N ALA A 118 -6.37 11.43 -4.39
CA ALA A 118 -7.57 12.24 -4.57
C ALA A 118 -7.28 13.59 -5.23
N ALA A 119 -6.21 14.28 -4.81
CA ALA A 119 -5.75 15.53 -5.42
C ALA A 119 -5.33 15.35 -6.89
N MET A 120 -4.80 14.17 -7.26
CA MET A 120 -4.45 13.80 -8.63
C MET A 120 -5.65 13.26 -9.44
N GLY A 121 -6.85 13.19 -8.85
CA GLY A 121 -8.05 12.71 -9.52
C GLY A 121 -8.14 11.19 -9.70
N SER A 122 -7.33 10.40 -8.98
CA SER A 122 -7.37 8.93 -9.08
C SER A 122 -8.49 8.30 -8.26
N VAL A 123 -8.99 8.99 -7.24
CA VAL A 123 -10.10 8.56 -6.39
C VAL A 123 -10.90 9.77 -5.95
N HIS A 124 -12.22 9.66 -5.95
CA HIS A 124 -13.07 10.71 -5.40
C HIS A 124 -13.41 10.41 -3.94
N LEU A 125 -13.17 11.38 -3.05
CA LEU A 125 -13.45 11.28 -1.61
C LEU A 125 -14.80 11.91 -1.29
N SER A 126 -15.87 11.12 -1.36
CA SER A 126 -17.24 11.66 -1.32
C SER A 126 -17.69 12.17 0.05
N TRP A 127 -17.01 11.80 1.14
CA TRP A 127 -17.26 12.36 2.48
C TRP A 127 -16.61 13.72 2.70
N GLY A 128 -15.96 14.27 1.67
CA GLY A 128 -15.16 15.50 1.75
C GLY A 128 -13.75 15.23 2.27
N ILE A 129 -12.82 16.13 1.91
CA ILE A 129 -11.39 15.92 2.13
C ILE A 129 -11.03 15.81 3.63
N GLY A 130 -11.63 16.64 4.49
CA GLY A 130 -11.30 16.67 5.92
C GLY A 130 -11.72 15.39 6.64
N ILE A 131 -12.98 14.99 6.51
CA ILE A 131 -13.51 13.78 7.15
C ILE A 131 -12.81 12.54 6.60
N SER A 132 -12.61 12.47 5.27
CA SER A 132 -11.92 11.34 4.64
C SER A 132 -10.47 11.25 5.10
N ALA A 133 -9.71 12.35 5.09
CA ALA A 133 -8.31 12.36 5.53
C ALA A 133 -8.18 11.96 7.01
N PHE A 134 -9.04 12.47 7.88
CA PHE A 134 -9.04 12.09 9.31
C PHE A 134 -9.40 10.61 9.51
N THR A 135 -10.41 10.10 8.80
CA THR A 135 -10.80 8.69 8.86
C THR A 135 -9.66 7.79 8.39
N LEU A 136 -9.04 8.13 7.27
CA LEU A 136 -7.91 7.39 6.71
C LEU A 136 -6.69 7.44 7.63
N ALA A 137 -6.41 8.58 8.25
CA ALA A 137 -5.35 8.76 9.22
C ALA A 137 -5.53 7.81 10.41
N LEU A 138 -6.74 7.73 10.98
CA LEU A 138 -7.04 6.81 12.06
C LEU A 138 -6.93 5.35 11.63
N ILE A 139 -7.46 4.99 10.46
CA ILE A 139 -7.36 3.62 9.94
C ILE A 139 -5.88 3.23 9.78
N TRP A 140 -5.09 4.05 9.10
CA TRP A 140 -3.69 3.75 8.82
C TRP A 140 -2.79 3.76 10.05
N MET A 141 -3.15 4.52 11.09
CA MET A 141 -2.47 4.49 12.38
C MET A 141 -2.46 3.09 13.01
N TRP A 142 -3.53 2.32 12.83
CA TRP A 142 -3.62 0.94 13.32
C TRP A 142 -3.24 -0.08 12.24
N TRP A 143 -3.54 0.21 10.98
CA TRP A 143 -3.35 -0.70 9.87
C TRP A 143 -1.88 -0.99 9.59
N LEU A 144 -1.00 0.03 9.58
CA LEU A 144 0.41 -0.20 9.28
C LEU A 144 1.12 -1.10 10.33
N PRO A 145 0.99 -0.84 11.65
CA PRO A 145 1.53 -1.76 12.66
C PRO A 145 0.97 -3.18 12.54
N LEU A 146 -0.31 -3.33 12.18
CA LEU A 146 -0.93 -4.63 11.96
C LEU A 146 -0.31 -5.35 10.75
N LEU A 147 -0.15 -4.66 9.63
CA LEU A 147 0.48 -5.22 8.43
C LEU A 147 1.92 -5.67 8.72
N LEU A 148 2.71 -4.85 9.41
CA LEU A 148 4.08 -5.21 9.83
C LEU A 148 4.09 -6.44 10.75
N TRP A 149 3.13 -6.55 11.67
CA TRP A 149 3.01 -7.70 12.55
C TRP A 149 2.64 -9.00 11.80
N VAL A 150 1.71 -8.92 10.83
CA VAL A 150 1.35 -10.06 9.99
C VAL A 150 2.51 -10.45 9.08
N MET A 151 3.21 -9.48 8.50
CA MET A 151 4.38 -9.68 7.65
C MET A 151 5.43 -10.56 8.36
N VAL A 152 5.84 -10.19 9.57
CA VAL A 152 6.82 -10.96 10.37
C VAL A 152 6.35 -12.40 10.59
N LYS A 153 5.05 -12.60 10.84
CA LYS A 153 4.48 -13.95 10.99
C LYS A 153 4.50 -14.78 9.71
N LEU A 154 4.26 -14.17 8.56
CA LEU A 154 4.25 -14.86 7.27
C LEU A 154 5.68 -15.16 6.77
N GLU A 155 6.64 -14.31 7.11
CA GLU A 155 8.05 -14.54 6.81
C GLU A 155 8.65 -15.63 7.70
N GLY A 156 8.05 -15.88 8.89
CA GLY A 156 8.48 -16.92 9.81
C GLY A 156 9.70 -16.53 10.66
N GLU A 157 9.98 -15.22 10.78
CA GLU A 157 11.10 -14.73 11.59
C GLU A 157 10.73 -14.75 13.09
N PRO A 158 11.51 -15.42 13.95
CA PRO A 158 11.38 -15.27 15.39
C PRO A 158 11.81 -13.85 15.78
N ARG A 159 11.01 -13.20 16.64
CA ARG A 159 11.26 -11.85 17.18
C ARG A 159 12.57 -11.77 17.95
#